data_AF-A0A1S3QJF0-F1
#
_entry.id   AF-A0A1S3QJF0-F1
#
_cell.length_a   1.000
_cell.length_b   1.000
_cell.length_c   1.000
_cell.angle_alpha   90.00
_cell.angle_beta   90.00
_cell.angle_gamma   90.00
#
_symmetry.space_group_name_H-M   'P 1'
#
loop_
_entity.id
_entity.type
_entity.pdbx_description
1 polymer ?
#
loop_
_entity_poly.entity_id
_entity_poly.type
_entity_poly.pdbx_seq_one_letter_code
_entity_poly.pdbx_strand_id
1 'polypeptide(L)'
;MAVCPSQGKDLTRAMTRDEVVARLGDQECEVKTLDSTHLYCEPPEKQPDSLGTNQLPSLRVRYCICVCLCRRKSKQALRDYKKVLVQLETLEINVGDQCRKEFTDLMTEMMDLSSDVGGPGIPLLDYKTYAERVFFPGQRGAPLSQNLDLPESRRRTVEQGLGQLNNLLNNRLFLIRFIHTLEAQQNFSQRDRGYVASLLTMALHDKLEYFTDVMKTLLGDLVQQYVAKNPKLMLRRTETVVEKMLTNWMSICLYSFLKEVAGDPVYMLYRAL
;
A
#
# COMPACT_ATOMS: atom_id res chain seq x y z
N MET A 1 -14.04 -39.49 -38.91
CA MET A 1 -12.85 -38.70 -38.52
C MET A 1 -11.65 -39.62 -38.52
N ALA A 2 -10.57 -39.24 -39.22
CA ALA A 2 -9.32 -39.98 -39.18
C ALA A 2 -8.44 -39.40 -38.06
N VAL A 3 -7.93 -40.26 -37.19
CA VAL A 3 -6.97 -39.85 -36.16
C VAL A 3 -5.59 -39.89 -36.77
N CYS A 4 -4.92 -38.75 -36.85
CA CYS A 4 -3.55 -38.65 -37.33
C CYS A 4 -2.61 -38.66 -36.10
N PRO A 5 -1.97 -39.80 -35.77
CA PRO A 5 -1.00 -39.84 -34.69
C PRO A 5 0.20 -38.99 -35.07
N SER A 6 0.43 -37.92 -34.31
CA SER A 6 1.64 -37.10 -34.44
C SER A 6 2.65 -37.56 -33.39
N GLN A 7 3.93 -37.71 -33.75
CA GLN A 7 4.98 -38.05 -32.77
C GLN A 7 5.39 -36.86 -31.87
N GLY A 8 4.52 -35.85 -31.70
CA GLY A 8 4.77 -34.64 -30.91
C GLY A 8 4.01 -34.60 -29.59
N LYS A 9 4.54 -33.88 -28.59
CA LYS A 9 3.86 -33.53 -27.33
C LYS A 9 3.71 -32.00 -27.23
N ASP A 10 2.63 -31.55 -26.57
CA ASP A 10 2.24 -30.15 -26.37
C ASP A 10 1.94 -29.34 -27.65
N LEU A 11 1.27 -29.94 -28.63
CA LEU A 11 0.93 -29.27 -29.90
C LEU A 11 0.09 -27.99 -29.70
N THR A 12 -0.85 -27.99 -28.76
CA THR A 12 -1.73 -26.84 -28.46
C THR A 12 -1.02 -25.62 -27.90
N ARG A 13 0.19 -25.81 -27.34
CA ARG A 13 1.04 -24.70 -26.87
C ARG A 13 1.92 -24.13 -27.99
N ALA A 14 2.10 -24.90 -29.07
CA ALA A 14 2.95 -24.56 -30.19
C ALA A 14 2.18 -23.98 -31.39
N MET A 15 0.89 -24.29 -31.54
CA MET A 15 0.06 -23.87 -32.67
C MET A 15 -1.44 -23.86 -32.36
N THR A 16 -2.19 -23.10 -33.14
CA THR A 16 -3.66 -23.05 -33.12
C THR A 16 -4.27 -23.81 -34.29
N ARG A 17 -5.57 -24.16 -34.22
CA ARG A 17 -6.26 -24.99 -35.24
C ARG A 17 -6.15 -24.41 -36.66
N ASP A 18 -6.25 -23.10 -36.81
CA ASP A 18 -6.29 -22.42 -38.11
C ASP A 18 -4.89 -22.30 -38.76
N GLU A 19 -3.82 -22.49 -37.98
CA GLU A 19 -2.44 -22.45 -38.46
C GLU A 19 -1.96 -23.81 -39.01
N VAL A 20 -2.82 -24.84 -38.93
CA VAL A 20 -2.47 -26.21 -39.26
C VAL A 20 -3.06 -26.62 -40.60
N VAL A 21 -2.19 -26.81 -41.59
CA VAL A 21 -2.53 -27.42 -42.88
C VAL A 21 -1.98 -28.85 -42.95
N ALA A 22 -2.86 -29.84 -42.79
CA ALA A 22 -2.54 -31.25 -43.02
C ALA A 22 -2.74 -31.60 -44.50
N ARG A 23 -1.92 -32.51 -45.06
CA ARG A 23 -2.05 -32.99 -46.45
C ARG A 23 -2.08 -34.50 -46.50
N LEU A 24 -3.07 -35.06 -47.21
CA LEU A 24 -3.21 -36.48 -47.54
C LEU A 24 -2.94 -36.64 -49.05
N GLY A 25 -1.80 -37.20 -49.44
CA GLY A 25 -1.42 -37.27 -50.86
C GLY A 25 -1.16 -35.87 -51.44
N ASP A 26 -1.85 -35.53 -52.53
CA ASP A 26 -1.85 -34.20 -53.17
C ASP A 26 -2.87 -33.21 -52.59
N GLN A 27 -3.86 -33.69 -51.83
CA GLN A 27 -4.93 -32.85 -51.28
C GLN A 27 -4.68 -32.37 -49.86
N GLU A 28 -5.20 -31.18 -49.55
CA GLU A 28 -5.24 -30.62 -48.20
C GLU A 28 -6.41 -31.22 -47.41
N CYS A 29 -6.20 -31.46 -46.12
CA CYS A 29 -7.14 -32.12 -45.25
C CYS A 29 -7.49 -31.17 -44.10
N GLU A 30 -8.77 -30.81 -44.00
CA GLU A 30 -9.23 -29.83 -43.03
C GLU A 30 -9.17 -30.39 -41.61
N VAL A 31 -8.51 -29.63 -40.73
CA VAL A 31 -8.27 -30.00 -39.34
C VAL A 31 -9.44 -29.52 -38.50
N LYS A 32 -10.21 -30.47 -37.92
CA LYS A 32 -11.36 -30.12 -37.07
C LYS A 32 -11.00 -30.04 -35.58
N THR A 33 -10.02 -30.81 -35.13
CA THR A 33 -9.65 -30.86 -33.72
C THR A 33 -8.15 -31.02 -33.58
N LEU A 34 -7.55 -30.17 -32.74
CA LEU A 34 -6.15 -30.22 -32.36
C LEU A 34 -6.07 -30.43 -30.86
N ASP A 35 -5.49 -31.55 -30.46
CA ASP A 35 -5.18 -31.87 -29.07
C ASP A 35 -3.67 -31.76 -28.83
N SER A 36 -3.25 -31.76 -27.56
CA SER A 36 -1.85 -31.66 -27.13
C SER A 36 -0.93 -32.71 -27.74
N THR A 37 -1.46 -33.84 -28.24
CA THR A 37 -0.68 -34.96 -28.79
C THR A 37 -1.20 -35.47 -30.14
N HIS A 38 -2.47 -35.23 -30.46
CA HIS A 38 -3.13 -35.80 -31.64
C HIS A 38 -3.85 -34.73 -32.44
N LEU A 39 -3.98 -35.02 -33.74
CA LEU A 39 -4.66 -34.15 -34.65
C LEU A 39 -5.72 -34.95 -35.42
N TYR A 40 -6.91 -34.37 -35.57
CA TYR A 40 -8.04 -35.00 -36.21
C TYR A 40 -8.42 -34.23 -37.46
N CYS A 41 -8.39 -34.92 -38.59
CA CYS A 41 -8.85 -34.37 -39.85
C CYS A 41 -10.05 -35.15 -40.40
N GLU A 42 -10.81 -34.45 -41.25
CA GLU A 42 -11.87 -35.08 -42.03
C GLU A 42 -11.29 -35.54 -43.39
N PRO A 43 -11.34 -36.85 -43.70
CA PRO A 43 -10.79 -37.36 -44.94
C PRO A 43 -11.60 -36.85 -46.16
N PRO A 44 -10.94 -36.53 -47.29
CA PRO A 44 -11.62 -36.07 -48.50
C PRO A 44 -12.53 -37.16 -49.10
N GLU A 45 -13.63 -36.77 -49.74
CA GLU A 45 -14.63 -37.69 -50.32
C GLU A 45 -14.10 -38.55 -51.46
N LYS A 46 -13.02 -38.10 -52.13
CA LYS A 46 -12.35 -38.83 -53.21
C LYS A 46 -10.90 -39.11 -52.81
N GLN A 47 -10.45 -40.35 -52.98
CA GLN A 47 -9.11 -40.78 -52.60
C GLN A 47 -8.05 -40.01 -53.41
N PRO A 48 -7.12 -39.27 -52.75
CA PRO A 48 -6.12 -38.43 -53.41
C PRO A 48 -4.96 -39.26 -53.97
N ASP A 49 -4.29 -38.71 -54.98
CA ASP A 49 -3.18 -39.37 -55.66
C ASP A 49 -1.90 -39.37 -54.81
N SER A 50 -1.10 -40.44 -54.92
CA SER A 50 0.15 -40.57 -54.18
C SER A 50 1.24 -39.66 -54.75
N LEU A 51 1.79 -38.75 -53.93
CA LEU A 51 2.86 -37.82 -54.33
C LEU A 51 4.28 -38.45 -54.43
N GLY A 52 4.39 -39.77 -54.40
CA GLY A 52 5.67 -40.50 -54.41
C GLY A 52 5.57 -41.85 -55.10
N THR A 53 6.71 -42.53 -55.27
CA THR A 53 6.85 -43.82 -55.99
C THR A 53 6.17 -45.03 -55.34
N ASN A 54 5.47 -44.86 -54.20
CA ASN A 54 4.74 -45.91 -53.52
C ASN A 54 3.22 -45.69 -53.67
N GLN A 55 2.48 -46.77 -53.94
CA GLN A 55 1.04 -46.78 -54.28
C GLN A 55 0.06 -46.34 -53.15
N LEU A 56 0.55 -45.80 -52.03
CA LEU A 56 -0.29 -45.31 -50.92
C LEU A 56 0.05 -43.84 -50.57
N PRO A 57 -0.95 -42.95 -50.39
CA PRO A 57 -0.71 -41.55 -50.08
C PRO A 57 -0.12 -41.37 -48.67
N SER A 58 1.04 -40.72 -48.56
CA SER A 58 1.71 -40.43 -47.27
C SER A 58 1.34 -39.05 -46.73
N LEU A 59 1.02 -38.94 -45.44
CA LEU A 59 0.75 -37.67 -44.77
C LEU A 59 2.07 -36.91 -44.49
N ARG A 60 2.21 -35.68 -45.03
CA ARG A 60 3.35 -34.79 -44.73
C ARG A 60 2.87 -33.50 -44.06
N VAL A 61 3.41 -33.22 -42.88
CA VAL A 61 3.03 -32.13 -41.98
C VAL A 61 4.20 -31.13 -41.97
N ARG A 62 4.05 -29.94 -42.60
CA ARG A 62 5.15 -28.98 -42.84
C ARG A 62 5.12 -27.79 -41.86
N TYR A 63 5.82 -27.89 -40.72
CA TYR A 63 5.76 -26.90 -39.62
C TYR A 63 7.10 -26.35 -39.16
N CYS A 64 8.18 -26.64 -39.90
CA CYS A 64 9.52 -26.23 -39.49
C CYS A 64 9.68 -24.70 -39.50
N ILE A 65 8.97 -23.96 -40.36
CA ILE A 65 9.15 -22.51 -40.51
C ILE A 65 8.51 -21.77 -39.34
N CYS A 66 7.25 -22.05 -39.00
CA CYS A 66 6.54 -21.38 -37.92
C CYS A 66 7.19 -21.65 -36.55
N VAL A 67 7.57 -22.90 -36.25
CA VAL A 67 8.29 -23.25 -35.01
C VAL A 67 9.66 -22.55 -34.95
N CYS A 68 10.39 -22.49 -36.07
CA CYS A 68 11.65 -21.75 -36.13
C CYS A 68 11.45 -20.25 -35.92
N LEU A 69 10.39 -19.65 -36.47
CA LEU A 69 10.07 -18.23 -36.30
C LEU A 69 9.63 -17.90 -34.87
N CYS A 70 8.76 -18.73 -34.26
CA CYS A 70 8.34 -18.56 -32.86
C CYS A 70 9.51 -18.74 -31.89
N ARG A 71 10.37 -19.75 -32.09
CA ARG A 71 11.61 -19.91 -31.30
C ARG A 71 12.57 -18.74 -31.50
N ARG A 72 12.70 -18.21 -32.72
CA ARG A 72 13.53 -17.02 -32.99
C ARG A 72 12.98 -15.76 -32.34
N LYS A 73 11.66 -15.51 -32.43
CA LYS A 73 10.98 -14.37 -31.77
C LYS A 73 11.06 -14.47 -30.24
N SER A 74 10.82 -15.65 -29.67
CA SER A 74 10.95 -15.86 -28.22
C SER A 74 12.40 -15.69 -27.74
N LYS A 75 13.39 -16.23 -28.47
CA LYS A 75 14.82 -15.99 -28.17
C LYS A 75 15.19 -14.52 -28.36
N GLN A 76 14.59 -13.81 -29.31
CA GLN A 76 14.80 -12.38 -29.52
C GLN A 76 14.23 -11.56 -28.37
N ALA A 77 12.97 -11.82 -27.97
CA ALA A 77 12.34 -11.17 -26.82
C ALA A 77 13.12 -11.41 -25.51
N LEU A 78 13.63 -12.64 -25.30
CA LEU A 78 14.47 -12.94 -24.14
C LEU A 78 15.83 -12.21 -24.19
N ARG A 79 16.43 -12.06 -25.38
CA ARG A 79 17.66 -11.26 -25.54
C ARG A 79 17.41 -9.78 -25.28
N ASP A 80 16.30 -9.25 -25.77
CA ASP A 80 15.94 -7.85 -25.59
C ASP A 80 15.59 -7.56 -24.12
N TYR A 81 14.87 -8.47 -23.45
CA TYR A 81 14.67 -8.41 -21.99
C TYR A 81 15.99 -8.43 -21.22
N LYS A 82 16.91 -9.34 -21.56
CA LYS A 82 18.25 -9.39 -20.93
C LYS A 82 19.05 -8.11 -21.17
N LYS A 83 18.96 -7.50 -22.36
CA LYS A 83 19.60 -6.21 -22.65
C LYS A 83 19.02 -5.09 -21.78
N VAL A 84 17.70 -5.02 -21.64
CA VAL A 84 17.04 -4.04 -20.75
C VAL A 84 17.47 -4.25 -19.31
N LEU A 85 17.57 -5.50 -18.86
CA LEU A 85 18.03 -5.81 -17.51
C LEU A 85 19.48 -5.31 -17.26
N VAL A 86 20.39 -5.58 -18.20
CA VAL A 86 21.79 -5.10 -18.13
C VAL A 86 21.87 -3.58 -18.21
N GLN A 87 21.02 -2.94 -19.03
CA GLN A 87 20.94 -1.48 -19.08
C GLN A 87 20.45 -0.90 -17.77
N LEU A 88 19.48 -1.54 -17.10
CA LEU A 88 18.97 -1.12 -15.81
C LEU A 88 20.03 -1.30 -14.71
N GLU A 89 20.78 -2.40 -14.72
CA GLU A 89 21.90 -2.64 -13.80
C GLU A 89 23.04 -1.63 -14.03
N THR A 90 23.36 -1.34 -15.29
CA THR A 90 24.37 -0.31 -15.63
C THR A 90 23.91 1.08 -15.18
N LEU A 91 22.63 1.40 -15.36
CA LEU A 91 22.04 2.64 -14.87
C LEU A 91 22.07 2.70 -13.34
N GLU A 92 21.75 1.61 -12.65
CA GLU A 92 21.77 1.52 -11.19
C GLU A 92 23.19 1.71 -10.64
N ILE A 93 24.21 1.11 -11.26
CA ILE A 93 25.61 1.30 -10.87
C ILE A 93 26.02 2.77 -11.07
N ASN A 94 25.75 3.33 -12.24
CA ASN A 94 26.14 4.71 -12.56
C ASN A 94 25.42 5.75 -11.67
N VAL A 95 24.11 5.58 -11.48
CA VAL A 95 23.33 6.41 -10.55
C VAL A 95 23.82 6.17 -9.13
N GLY A 96 24.15 4.94 -8.74
CA GLY A 96 24.69 4.61 -7.43
C GLY A 96 26.03 5.30 -7.15
N ASP A 97 26.95 5.34 -8.11
CA ASP A 97 28.23 6.05 -7.99
C ASP A 97 28.03 7.55 -7.86
N GLN A 98 27.17 8.13 -8.72
CA GLN A 98 26.83 9.54 -8.62
C GLN A 98 26.17 9.87 -7.27
N CYS A 99 25.17 9.10 -6.85
CA CYS A 99 24.51 9.28 -5.57
C CYS A 99 25.48 9.14 -4.38
N ARG A 100 26.44 8.21 -4.42
CA ARG A 100 27.48 8.10 -3.37
C ARG A 100 28.33 9.37 -3.28
N LYS A 101 28.71 9.92 -4.43
CA LYS A 101 29.49 11.16 -4.48
C LYS A 101 28.68 12.34 -3.93
N GLU A 102 27.49 12.58 -4.48
CA GLU A 102 26.60 13.67 -4.03
C GLU A 102 26.22 13.54 -2.55
N PHE A 103 26.01 12.31 -2.05
CA PHE A 103 25.74 12.07 -0.63
C PHE A 103 26.95 12.39 0.25
N THR A 104 28.17 12.08 -0.21
CA THR A 104 29.40 12.43 0.51
C THR A 104 29.59 13.94 0.57
N ASP A 105 29.33 14.63 -0.55
CA ASP A 105 29.40 16.09 -0.63
C ASP A 105 28.37 16.74 0.32
N LEU A 106 27.12 16.25 0.31
CA LEU A 106 26.06 16.71 1.21
C LEU A 106 26.36 16.45 2.69
N MET A 107 26.85 15.24 3.03
CA MET A 107 27.23 14.92 4.41
C MET A 107 28.38 15.79 4.90
N THR A 108 29.31 16.16 4.01
CA THR A 108 30.41 17.08 4.31
C THR A 108 29.85 18.48 4.61
N GLU A 109 28.98 19.01 3.74
CA GLU A 109 28.32 20.31 3.94
C GLU A 109 27.48 20.35 5.24
N MET A 110 26.74 19.28 5.52
CA MET A 110 25.93 19.14 6.72
C MET A 110 26.77 19.09 8.00
N MET A 111 27.92 18.38 7.97
CA MET A 111 28.84 18.32 9.10
C MET A 111 29.52 19.68 9.34
N ASP A 112 29.92 20.37 8.27
CA ASP A 112 30.52 21.70 8.36
C ASP A 112 29.55 22.71 9.01
N LEU A 113 28.27 22.71 8.59
CA LEU A 113 27.19 23.52 9.18
C LEU A 113 26.90 23.20 10.67
N SER A 114 27.20 21.98 11.11
CA SER A 114 27.04 21.55 12.51
C SER A 114 28.27 21.81 13.38
N SER A 115 29.45 21.94 12.76
CA SER A 115 30.75 22.06 13.41
C SER A 115 31.15 23.49 13.76
N ASP A 116 30.49 24.50 13.16
CA ASP A 116 30.66 25.89 13.54
C ASP A 116 30.11 26.10 14.96
N VAL A 117 31.05 26.20 15.89
CA VAL A 117 30.94 26.26 17.34
C VAL A 117 29.79 27.19 17.78
N GLY A 118 28.66 26.60 18.18
CA GLY A 118 27.54 27.31 18.82
C GLY A 118 26.26 27.44 18.00
N GLY A 119 26.11 26.73 16.88
CA GLY A 119 24.83 26.62 16.18
C GLY A 119 23.70 26.19 17.14
N PRO A 120 22.48 26.75 17.04
CA PRO A 120 21.37 26.30 17.86
C PRO A 120 21.20 24.80 17.60
N GLY A 121 21.29 23.99 18.66
CA GLY A 121 20.93 22.58 18.57
C GLY A 121 19.56 22.42 17.92
N ILE A 122 19.25 21.21 17.44
CA ILE A 122 18.00 20.90 16.74
C ILE A 122 16.85 21.69 17.38
N PRO A 123 16.10 22.50 16.62
CA PRO A 123 15.01 23.32 17.14
C PRO A 123 13.79 22.44 17.48
N LEU A 124 14.00 21.50 18.39
CA LEU A 124 13.00 20.62 18.95
C LEU A 124 11.99 21.49 19.69
N LEU A 125 10.73 21.35 19.31
CA LEU A 125 9.64 22.02 19.98
C LEU A 125 9.55 21.52 21.42
N ASP A 126 9.17 22.41 22.32
CA ASP A 126 8.74 22.01 23.65
C ASP A 126 7.49 21.13 23.57
N TYR A 127 7.27 20.34 24.61
CA TYR A 127 6.21 19.34 24.61
C TYR A 127 4.83 19.95 24.37
N LYS A 128 4.56 21.12 24.96
CA LYS A 128 3.28 21.81 24.81
C LYS A 128 3.06 22.17 23.34
N THR A 129 4.02 22.87 22.70
CA THR A 129 3.90 23.24 21.28
C THR A 129 3.84 22.01 20.36
N TYR A 130 4.61 20.96 20.66
CA TYR A 130 4.54 19.69 19.93
C TYR A 130 3.14 19.07 20.00
N ALA A 131 2.60 18.87 21.20
CA ALA A 131 1.30 18.24 21.42
C ALA A 131 0.18 19.06 20.76
N GLU A 132 0.22 20.39 20.89
CA GLU A 132 -0.74 21.29 20.26
C GLU A 132 -0.77 21.14 18.74
N ARG A 133 0.40 21.06 18.08
CA ARG A 133 0.49 20.87 16.61
C ARG A 133 0.00 19.49 16.17
N VAL A 134 0.23 18.45 16.96
CA VAL A 134 -0.21 17.08 16.66
C VAL A 134 -1.72 16.92 16.85
N PHE A 135 -2.26 17.49 17.93
CA PHE A 135 -3.67 17.35 18.29
C PHE A 135 -4.56 18.25 17.42
N PHE A 136 -4.09 19.43 17.03
CA PHE A 136 -4.86 20.40 16.24
C PHE A 136 -4.07 20.87 15.00
N PRO A 137 -3.88 19.99 14.00
CA PRO A 137 -3.13 20.36 12.80
C PRO A 137 -3.82 21.48 12.04
N GLY A 138 -3.05 22.50 11.64
CA GLY A 138 -3.54 23.62 10.81
C GLY A 138 -4.20 24.77 11.57
N GLN A 139 -4.33 24.70 12.90
CA GLN A 139 -4.79 25.84 13.71
C GLN A 139 -3.61 26.73 14.12
N ARG A 140 -3.64 28.01 13.74
CA ARG A 140 -2.67 29.02 14.18
C ARG A 140 -3.04 29.47 15.59
N GLY A 141 -2.49 28.79 16.59
CA GLY A 141 -2.76 29.02 18.00
C GLY A 141 -3.59 27.90 18.58
N ALA A 142 -3.06 27.22 19.60
CA ALA A 142 -3.83 26.20 20.29
C ALA A 142 -5.02 26.82 21.02
N PRO A 143 -6.16 26.11 21.11
CA PRO A 143 -7.30 26.54 21.92
C PRO A 143 -6.92 26.84 23.38
N LEU A 144 -5.82 26.26 23.87
CA LEU A 144 -5.35 26.35 25.26
C LEU A 144 -4.75 27.70 25.67
N SER A 145 -4.28 28.51 24.71
CA SER A 145 -3.65 29.79 25.03
C SER A 145 -4.66 30.96 25.00
N GLN A 146 -5.90 30.70 24.59
CA GLN A 146 -6.97 31.68 24.73
C GLN A 146 -7.53 31.58 26.15
N ASN A 147 -7.19 32.55 27.00
CA ASN A 147 -8.00 32.81 28.18
C ASN A 147 -9.45 32.96 27.71
N LEU A 148 -10.35 32.17 28.31
CA LEU A 148 -11.78 32.30 28.07
C LEU A 148 -12.19 33.70 28.54
N ASP A 149 -12.30 34.64 27.60
CA ASP A 149 -12.72 36.02 27.88
C ASP A 149 -14.22 36.05 28.20
N LEU A 150 -14.53 35.59 29.42
CA LEU A 150 -15.89 35.40 29.90
C LEU A 150 -16.31 36.62 30.74
N PRO A 151 -17.50 37.18 30.47
CA PRO A 151 -18.11 38.17 31.35
C PRO A 151 -18.16 37.66 32.79
N GLU A 152 -17.79 38.52 33.76
CA GLU A 152 -17.69 38.13 35.17
C GLU A 152 -18.98 37.53 35.74
N SER A 153 -20.14 37.99 35.25
CA SER A 153 -21.46 37.49 35.64
C SER A 153 -21.67 36.01 35.31
N ARG A 154 -21.07 35.50 34.22
CA ARG A 154 -21.22 34.12 33.75
C ARG A 154 -20.07 33.22 34.15
N ARG A 155 -18.93 33.78 34.55
CA ARG A 155 -17.70 33.04 34.88
C ARG A 155 -17.96 31.92 35.89
N ARG A 156 -18.61 32.24 37.01
CA ARG A 156 -18.94 31.24 38.06
C ARG A 156 -19.81 30.09 37.55
N THR A 157 -20.84 30.38 36.77
CA THR A 157 -21.74 29.36 36.24
C THR A 157 -21.02 28.46 35.23
N VAL A 158 -20.17 29.04 34.38
CA VAL A 158 -19.39 28.27 33.40
C VAL A 158 -18.36 27.40 34.10
N GLU A 159 -17.61 27.93 35.07
CA GLU A 159 -16.65 27.15 35.86
C GLU A 159 -17.33 26.00 36.61
N GLN A 160 -18.50 26.25 37.22
CA GLN A 160 -19.28 25.21 37.89
C GLN A 160 -19.75 24.13 36.89
N GLY A 161 -20.23 24.52 35.72
CA GLY A 161 -20.65 23.60 34.66
C GLY A 161 -19.49 22.76 34.11
N LEU A 162 -18.32 23.38 33.90
CA LEU A 162 -17.10 22.69 33.48
C LEU A 162 -16.61 21.71 34.55
N GLY A 163 -16.72 22.07 35.84
CA GLY A 163 -16.43 21.15 36.95
C GLY A 163 -17.35 19.93 36.94
N GLN A 164 -18.65 20.12 36.73
CA GLN A 164 -19.61 19.01 36.61
C GLN A 164 -19.35 18.15 35.36
N LEU A 165 -19.02 18.77 34.23
CA LEU A 165 -18.64 18.06 33.01
C LEU A 165 -17.39 17.21 33.24
N ASN A 166 -16.36 17.77 33.89
CA ASN A 166 -15.16 17.01 34.23
C ASN A 166 -15.50 15.78 35.10
N ASN A 167 -16.41 15.93 36.08
CA ASN A 167 -16.86 14.78 36.88
C ASN A 167 -17.54 13.70 36.03
N LEU A 168 -18.34 14.09 35.04
CA LEU A 168 -18.95 13.15 34.09
C LEU A 168 -17.90 12.46 33.20
N LEU A 169 -16.91 13.22 32.68
CA LEU A 169 -15.83 12.66 31.87
C LEU A 169 -14.95 11.67 32.66
N ASN A 170 -14.84 11.83 33.98
CA ASN A 170 -14.17 10.90 34.89
C ASN A 170 -15.00 9.64 35.20
N ASN A 171 -16.25 9.55 34.72
CA ASN A 171 -17.03 8.32 34.79
C ASN A 171 -16.82 7.49 33.51
N ARG A 172 -16.16 6.33 33.65
CA ARG A 172 -15.80 5.45 32.54
C ARG A 172 -16.98 5.07 31.65
N LEU A 173 -18.11 4.69 32.26
CA LEU A 173 -19.30 4.26 31.53
C LEU A 173 -19.92 5.43 30.76
N PHE A 174 -19.97 6.61 31.37
CA PHE A 174 -20.45 7.82 30.71
C PHE A 174 -19.59 8.15 29.51
N LEU A 175 -18.26 8.22 29.66
CA LEU A 175 -17.36 8.62 28.58
C LEU A 175 -17.41 7.67 27.39
N ILE A 176 -17.41 6.35 27.64
CA ILE A 176 -17.53 5.35 26.57
C ILE A 176 -18.87 5.51 25.83
N ARG A 177 -19.98 5.62 26.56
CA ARG A 177 -21.30 5.82 25.96
C ARG A 177 -21.40 7.15 25.21
N PHE A 178 -20.81 8.21 25.74
CA PHE A 178 -20.77 9.53 25.12
C PHE A 178 -20.08 9.48 23.76
N ILE A 179 -18.90 8.85 23.67
CA ILE A 179 -18.17 8.70 22.41
C ILE A 179 -18.99 7.88 21.40
N HIS A 180 -19.50 6.72 21.80
CA HIS A 180 -20.35 5.88 20.93
C HIS A 180 -21.60 6.64 20.43
N THR A 181 -22.22 7.46 21.29
CA THR A 181 -23.40 8.24 20.94
C THR A 181 -23.08 9.34 19.92
N LEU A 182 -21.92 10.00 20.06
CA LEU A 182 -21.45 10.99 19.08
C LEU A 182 -21.14 10.34 17.74
N GLU A 183 -20.43 9.20 17.74
CA GLU A 183 -20.04 8.51 16.51
C GLU A 183 -21.23 7.94 15.74
N ALA A 184 -22.32 7.58 16.43
CA ALA A 184 -23.54 7.10 15.82
C ALA A 184 -24.33 8.19 15.05
N GLN A 185 -24.03 9.47 15.23
CA GLN A 185 -24.73 10.56 14.54
C GLN A 185 -24.27 10.66 13.07
N GLN A 186 -25.23 10.72 12.13
CA GLN A 186 -24.92 10.82 10.69
C GLN A 186 -24.20 12.12 10.31
N ASN A 187 -24.48 13.22 11.03
CA ASN A 187 -23.86 14.52 10.79
C ASN A 187 -22.48 14.69 11.45
N PHE A 188 -21.98 13.66 12.14
CA PHE A 188 -20.67 13.73 12.78
C PHE A 188 -19.59 13.46 11.73
N SER A 189 -18.86 14.49 11.33
CA SER A 189 -17.85 14.41 10.27
C SER A 189 -16.54 13.80 10.77
N GLN A 190 -15.66 13.38 9.86
CA GLN A 190 -14.32 12.89 10.23
C GLN A 190 -13.49 13.98 10.94
N ARG A 191 -13.71 15.26 10.59
CA ARG A 191 -13.10 16.40 11.26
C ARG A 191 -13.56 16.50 12.71
N ASP A 192 -14.87 16.35 12.96
CA ASP A 192 -15.44 16.43 14.31
C ASP A 192 -14.96 15.29 15.19
N ARG A 193 -14.88 14.06 14.64
CA ARG A 193 -14.28 12.90 15.32
C ARG A 193 -12.86 13.20 15.77
N GLY A 194 -12.05 13.74 14.86
CA GLY A 194 -10.67 14.09 15.15
C GLY A 194 -10.54 15.18 16.21
N TYR A 195 -11.40 16.20 16.15
CA TYR A 195 -11.42 17.31 17.07
C TYR A 195 -11.84 16.90 18.48
N VAL A 196 -12.91 16.11 18.62
CA VAL A 196 -13.38 15.58 19.91
C VAL A 196 -12.32 14.66 20.53
N ALA A 197 -11.71 13.78 19.75
CA ALA A 197 -10.62 12.93 20.23
C ALA A 197 -9.47 13.76 20.83
N SER A 198 -9.03 14.81 20.12
CA SER A 198 -7.98 15.71 20.60
C SER A 198 -8.37 16.51 21.85
N LEU A 199 -9.60 17.00 21.94
CA LEU A 199 -10.11 17.66 23.14
C LEU A 199 -10.17 16.70 24.34
N LEU A 200 -10.64 15.47 24.13
CA LEU A 200 -10.69 14.45 25.18
C LEU A 200 -9.30 14.04 25.64
N THR A 201 -8.35 13.86 24.73
CA THR A 201 -6.95 13.58 25.09
C THR A 201 -6.37 14.72 25.93
N MET A 202 -6.67 15.97 25.59
CA MET A 202 -6.20 17.12 26.37
C MET A 202 -6.85 17.19 27.75
N ALA A 203 -8.17 17.02 27.83
CA ALA A 203 -8.93 17.11 29.07
C ALA A 203 -8.55 15.99 30.07
N LEU A 204 -8.09 14.85 29.56
CA LEU A 204 -7.69 13.68 30.34
C LEU A 204 -6.16 13.50 30.39
N HIS A 205 -5.39 14.51 29.98
CA HIS A 205 -3.93 14.44 29.86
C HIS A 205 -3.25 14.16 31.20
N ASP A 206 -3.74 14.76 32.29
CA ASP A 206 -3.22 14.53 33.65
C ASP A 206 -3.57 13.14 34.21
N LYS A 207 -4.41 12.36 33.51
CA LYS A 207 -4.93 11.05 33.95
C LYS A 207 -4.73 9.99 32.86
N LEU A 208 -3.49 9.86 32.37
CA LEU A 208 -3.16 8.96 31.27
C LEU A 208 -3.52 7.49 31.53
N GLU A 209 -3.47 7.01 32.78
CA GLU A 209 -3.90 5.65 33.12
C GLU A 209 -5.39 5.45 32.82
N TYR A 210 -6.25 6.34 33.33
CA TYR A 210 -7.69 6.34 33.06
C TYR A 210 -7.99 6.47 31.56
N PHE A 211 -7.31 7.41 30.89
CA PHE A 211 -7.45 7.61 29.45
C PHE A 211 -7.10 6.35 28.67
N THR A 212 -6.01 5.67 29.05
CA THR A 212 -5.54 4.43 28.41
C THR A 212 -6.55 3.31 28.61
N ASP A 213 -7.15 3.17 29.79
CA ASP A 213 -8.15 2.14 30.06
C ASP A 213 -9.46 2.35 29.29
N VAL A 214 -9.90 3.61 29.17
CA VAL A 214 -11.03 3.97 28.31
C VAL A 214 -10.71 3.66 26.85
N MET A 215 -9.54 4.07 26.36
CA MET A 215 -9.09 3.82 24.99
C MET A 215 -8.99 2.32 24.67
N LYS A 216 -8.43 1.51 25.57
CA LYS A 216 -8.38 0.05 25.43
C LYS A 216 -9.77 -0.56 25.28
N THR A 217 -10.74 -0.06 26.06
CA THR A 217 -12.12 -0.55 26.00
C THR A 217 -12.76 -0.22 24.65
N LEU A 218 -12.63 1.03 24.20
CA LEU A 218 -13.14 1.48 22.90
C LEU A 218 -12.47 0.78 21.73
N LEU A 219 -11.16 0.52 21.81
CA LEU A 219 -10.43 -0.27 20.81
C LEU A 219 -10.95 -1.71 20.80
N GLY A 220 -11.24 -2.30 21.96
CA GLY A 220 -11.89 -3.60 22.07
C GLY A 220 -13.23 -3.64 21.33
N ASP A 221 -14.08 -2.62 21.54
CA ASP A 221 -15.36 -2.49 20.83
C ASP A 221 -15.15 -2.36 19.31
N LEU A 222 -14.15 -1.57 18.88
CA LEU A 222 -13.79 -1.40 17.47
C LEU A 222 -13.32 -2.72 16.84
N VAL A 223 -12.49 -3.50 17.55
CA VAL A 223 -12.05 -4.82 17.10
C VAL A 223 -13.26 -5.70 16.82
N GLN A 224 -14.23 -5.76 17.73
CA GLN A 224 -15.43 -6.59 17.54
C GLN A 224 -16.20 -6.20 16.26
N GLN A 225 -16.29 -4.90 15.95
CA GLN A 225 -16.94 -4.42 14.73
C GLN A 225 -16.19 -4.82 13.44
N TYR A 226 -14.86 -4.78 13.44
CA TYR A 226 -14.05 -5.12 12.26
C TYR A 226 -13.85 -6.62 12.08
N VAL A 227 -13.85 -7.40 13.17
CA VAL A 227 -13.80 -8.87 13.11
C VAL A 227 -15.03 -9.42 12.39
N ALA A 228 -16.20 -8.82 12.58
CA ALA A 228 -17.42 -9.18 11.86
C ALA A 228 -17.39 -8.78 10.36
N LYS A 229 -16.48 -7.88 9.95
CA LYS A 229 -16.32 -7.40 8.58
C LYS A 229 -15.04 -7.96 7.96
N ASN A 230 -13.99 -7.15 7.94
CA ASN A 230 -12.66 -7.54 7.47
C ASN A 230 -11.61 -6.99 8.45
N PRO A 231 -10.99 -7.85 9.28
CA PRO A 231 -9.98 -7.43 10.24
C PRO A 231 -8.80 -6.67 9.62
N LYS A 232 -8.45 -6.96 8.37
CA LYS A 232 -7.30 -6.33 7.68
C LYS A 232 -7.50 -4.85 7.37
N LEU A 233 -8.74 -4.34 7.48
CA LEU A 233 -9.05 -2.93 7.26
C LEU A 233 -8.98 -2.10 8.55
N MET A 234 -8.91 -2.74 9.72
CA MET A 234 -8.83 -2.06 11.00
C MET A 234 -7.55 -1.22 11.11
N LEU A 235 -7.63 -0.01 11.66
CA LEU A 235 -6.50 0.93 11.84
C LEU A 235 -5.78 1.34 10.55
N ARG A 236 -6.31 1.03 9.35
CA ARG A 236 -5.71 1.43 8.08
C ARG A 236 -5.81 2.94 7.84
N ARG A 237 -6.87 3.56 8.36
CA ARG A 237 -7.17 4.99 8.28
C ARG A 237 -7.75 5.44 9.61
N THR A 238 -7.50 6.68 9.98
CA THR A 238 -8.07 7.26 11.21
C THR A 238 -9.51 7.72 10.93
N GLU A 239 -10.47 6.82 11.11
CA GLU A 239 -11.88 7.08 10.78
C GLU A 239 -12.76 7.22 12.02
N THR A 240 -12.30 6.75 13.17
CA THR A 240 -13.00 6.81 14.46
C THR A 240 -12.31 7.72 15.48
N VAL A 241 -13.06 8.15 16.48
CA VAL A 241 -12.58 8.91 17.64
C VAL A 241 -11.48 8.13 18.35
N VAL A 242 -11.67 6.82 18.55
CA VAL A 242 -10.69 5.98 19.25
C VAL A 242 -9.38 5.81 18.45
N GLU A 243 -9.44 5.71 17.13
CA GLU A 243 -8.23 5.67 16.29
C GLU A 243 -7.45 6.99 16.37
N LYS A 244 -8.14 8.14 16.45
CA LYS A 244 -7.47 9.42 16.68
C LYS A 244 -6.93 9.53 18.11
N MET A 245 -7.67 9.08 19.12
CA MET A 245 -7.18 9.00 20.51
C MET A 245 -5.91 8.17 20.61
N LEU A 246 -5.85 7.02 19.92
CA LEU A 246 -4.67 6.17 19.85
C LEU A 246 -3.49 6.90 19.21
N THR A 247 -3.72 7.61 18.11
CA THR A 247 -2.67 8.43 17.46
C THR A 247 -2.13 9.48 18.44
N ASN A 248 -3.02 10.19 19.13
CA ASN A 248 -2.64 11.21 20.11
C ASN A 248 -1.88 10.60 21.30
N TRP A 249 -2.32 9.45 21.80
CA TRP A 249 -1.65 8.69 22.86
C TRP A 249 -0.23 8.28 22.46
N MET A 250 -0.07 7.73 21.25
CA MET A 250 1.25 7.37 20.72
C MET A 250 2.17 8.58 20.67
N SER A 251 1.68 9.76 20.26
CA SER A 251 2.48 10.99 20.27
C SER A 251 2.90 11.42 21.68
N ILE A 252 2.06 11.23 22.70
CA ILE A 252 2.42 11.49 24.09
C ILE A 252 3.54 10.54 24.53
N CYS A 253 3.35 9.24 24.35
CA CYS A 253 4.28 8.21 24.83
C CYS A 253 5.61 8.19 24.08
N LEU A 254 5.61 8.56 22.79
CA LEU A 254 6.81 8.55 21.95
C LEU A 254 7.55 9.89 21.92
N TYR A 255 7.06 10.93 22.58
CA TYR A 255 7.70 12.25 22.54
C TYR A 255 9.14 12.22 23.09
N SER A 256 9.39 11.51 24.21
CA SER A 256 10.75 11.37 24.76
C SER A 256 11.68 10.66 23.77
N PHE A 257 11.22 9.54 23.20
CA PHE A 257 11.96 8.82 22.16
C PHE A 257 12.23 9.69 20.92
N LEU A 258 11.25 10.47 20.48
CA LEU A 258 11.41 11.43 19.39
C LEU A 258 12.46 12.49 19.74
N LYS A 259 12.46 13.00 20.97
CA LYS A 259 13.40 14.04 21.39
C LYS A 259 14.83 13.51 21.55
N GLU A 260 14.98 12.30 22.08
CA GLU A 260 16.28 11.76 22.52
C GLU A 260 16.95 10.87 21.48
N VAL A 261 16.18 10.20 20.62
CA VAL A 261 16.71 9.17 19.71
C VAL A 261 16.40 9.48 18.25
N ALA A 262 15.13 9.72 17.91
CA ALA A 262 14.73 9.84 16.50
C ALA A 262 14.81 11.28 15.96
N GLY A 263 14.94 12.29 16.81
CA GLY A 263 14.85 13.70 16.43
C GLY A 263 16.00 14.16 15.56
N ASP A 264 17.23 13.76 15.92
CA ASP A 264 18.44 14.06 15.17
C ASP A 264 18.42 13.46 13.75
N PRO A 265 18.24 12.14 13.55
CA PRO A 265 18.23 11.58 12.19
C PRO A 265 17.08 12.12 11.33
N VAL A 266 15.91 12.40 11.93
CA VAL A 266 14.78 13.00 11.22
C VAL A 266 15.09 14.44 10.79
N TYR A 267 15.73 15.23 11.66
CA TYR A 267 16.12 16.60 11.33
C TYR A 267 17.22 16.65 10.28
N MET A 268 18.21 15.74 10.37
CA MET A 268 19.26 15.59 9.37
C MET A 268 18.67 15.25 8.00
N LEU A 269 17.71 14.32 7.95
CA LEU A 269 16.99 14.01 6.73
C LEU A 269 16.20 15.22 6.19
N TYR A 270 15.50 15.96 7.05
CA TYR A 270 14.78 17.17 6.63
C TYR A 270 15.69 18.23 6.03
N ARG A 271 16.89 18.43 6.61
CA ARG A 271 17.87 19.38 6.08
C ARG A 271 18.53 18.91 4.78
N ALA A 272 18.56 17.61 4.54
CA ALA A 272 19.10 17.00 3.33
C ALA A 272 18.14 17.06 2.12
N LEU A 273 16.85 17.29 2.35
CA LEU A 273 15.79 17.37 1.33
C LEU A 273 15.55 18.82 0.87
#